data_AF-A0A1M7YP53-F1
#
_entry.id   AF-A0A1M7YP53-F1
#
_cell.length_a   1.000
_cell.length_b   1.000
_cell.length_c   1.000
_cell.angle_alpha   90.00
_cell.angle_beta   90.00
_cell.angle_gamma   90.00
#
_symmetry.space_group_name_H-M   'P 1'
#
loop_
_entity.id
_entity.type
_entity.pdbx_description
1 polymer ?
#
loop_
_entity_poly.entity_id
_entity_poly.type
_entity_poly.pdbx_seq_one_letter_code
_entity_poly.pdbx_strand_id
1 'polypeptide(L)'
;MRKADREHLDHVQSLGCIACRKLGYFDTPAEIHHIRTGQGAAQRASHHETLPLCPYHHRTGGYGEAFHAGSGVWQKRFGTEAELLQEVKELLEYKLADVV
;
A
#
# COMPACT_ATOMS: atom_id res chain seq x y z
N MET A 1 17.84 6.84 -2.27
CA MET A 1 16.53 7.43 -1.92
C MET A 1 16.77 8.86 -1.52
N ARG A 2 16.11 9.82 -2.16
CA ARG A 2 16.21 11.25 -1.79
C ARG A 2 15.46 11.49 -0.47
N LYS A 3 15.69 12.64 0.17
CA LYS A 3 14.99 13.00 1.41
C LYS A 3 13.46 13.04 1.21
N ALA A 4 13.01 13.68 0.14
CA ALA A 4 11.59 13.78 -0.20
C ALA A 4 10.95 12.39 -0.44
N ASP A 5 11.65 11.47 -1.10
CA ASP A 5 11.16 10.10 -1.29
C ASP A 5 10.97 9.39 0.06
N ARG A 6 11.90 9.59 1.00
CA ARG A 6 11.81 8.99 2.33
C ARG A 6 10.64 9.55 3.12
N GLU A 7 10.50 10.88 3.17
CA GLU A 7 9.38 11.56 3.84
C GLU A 7 8.03 11.10 3.26
N HIS A 8 7.94 10.98 1.94
CA HIS A 8 6.74 10.45 1.29
C HIS A 8 6.43 9.02 1.73
N LEU A 9 7.41 8.12 1.71
CA LEU A 9 7.22 6.73 2.15
C LEU A 9 6.87 6.63 3.63
N ASP A 10 7.45 7.48 4.48
CA ASP A 10 7.13 7.53 5.91
C ASP A 10 5.65 7.95 6.10
N HIS A 11 5.16 8.93 5.31
CA HIS A 11 3.74 9.28 5.31
C HIS A 11 2.86 8.13 4.83
N VAL A 12 3.21 7.44 3.73
CA VAL A 12 2.49 6.26 3.24
C VAL A 12 2.43 5.18 4.33
N GLN A 13 3.56 4.86 4.97
CA GLN A 13 3.64 3.87 6.04
C GLN A 13 2.75 4.23 7.23
N SER A 14 2.67 5.52 7.56
CA SER A 14 1.87 6.04 8.66
C SER A 14 0.35 5.98 8.44
N LEU A 15 -0.13 5.63 7.25
CA LEU A 15 -1.56 5.43 6.99
C LEU A 15 -2.10 4.11 7.56
N GLY A 16 -1.19 3.19 7.93
CA GLY A 16 -1.53 1.83 8.29
C GLY A 16 -1.87 0.97 7.08
N CYS A 17 -2.01 -0.33 7.28
CA CYS A 17 -2.24 -1.27 6.19
C CYS A 17 -3.57 -1.01 5.45
N ILE A 18 -3.51 -0.76 4.14
CA ILE A 18 -4.69 -0.42 3.34
C ILE A 18 -5.71 -1.57 3.26
N ALA A 19 -5.25 -2.83 3.26
CA ALA A 19 -6.14 -3.98 3.33
C ALA A 19 -6.78 -4.17 4.71
N CYS A 20 -6.04 -3.91 5.80
CA CYS A 20 -6.60 -3.91 7.15
C CYS A 20 -7.66 -2.82 7.34
N ARG A 21 -7.50 -1.66 6.69
CA ARG A 21 -8.52 -0.59 6.68
C ARG A 21 -9.85 -1.06 6.10
N LYS A 22 -9.84 -1.87 5.03
CA LYS A 22 -11.05 -2.50 4.47
C LYS A 22 -11.75 -3.45 5.44
N LEU A 23 -11.02 -3.94 6.43
CA LEU A 23 -11.53 -4.81 7.50
C LEU A 23 -11.88 -4.04 8.79
N GLY A 24 -11.79 -2.71 8.78
CA GLY A 24 -12.07 -1.86 9.94
C GLY A 24 -10.90 -1.62 10.90
N TYR A 25 -9.68 -2.04 10.55
CA TYR A 25 -8.47 -1.82 11.36
C TYR A 25 -7.60 -0.72 10.74
N PHE A 26 -7.68 0.50 11.31
CA PHE A 26 -7.08 1.68 10.68
C PHE A 26 -5.59 1.88 10.96
N ASP A 27 -5.09 1.41 12.10
CA ASP A 27 -3.73 1.72 12.58
C ASP A 27 -2.76 0.53 12.53
N THR A 28 -3.07 -0.49 11.72
CA THR A 28 -2.18 -1.68 11.63
C THR A 28 -0.84 -1.28 11.01
N PRO A 29 0.31 -1.49 11.67
CA PRO A 29 1.61 -1.12 11.13
C PRO A 29 1.88 -1.74 9.76
N ALA A 30 2.41 -0.94 8.84
CA ALA A 30 2.62 -1.31 7.45
C ALA A 30 4.10 -1.35 7.06
N GLU A 31 4.41 -2.18 6.07
CA GLU A 31 5.61 -2.16 5.24
C GLU A 31 5.27 -1.50 3.89
N ILE A 32 6.28 -1.05 3.15
CA ILE A 32 6.10 -0.46 1.81
C ILE A 32 6.04 -1.56 0.75
N HIS A 33 4.97 -1.55 -0.03
CA HIS A 33 4.79 -2.40 -1.20
C HIS A 33 4.79 -1.55 -2.48
N HIS A 34 5.76 -1.74 -3.37
CA HIS A 34 5.74 -1.13 -4.70
C HIS A 34 4.81 -1.89 -5.63
N ILE A 35 3.86 -1.19 -6.25
CA ILE A 35 2.89 -1.85 -7.14
C ILE A 35 3.60 -2.51 -8.33
N ARG A 36 2.96 -3.53 -8.89
CA ARG A 36 3.42 -4.27 -10.08
C ARG A 36 2.64 -3.91 -11.33
N THR A 37 1.40 -3.45 -11.19
CA THR A 37 0.56 -2.97 -12.28
C THR A 37 1.29 -1.89 -13.10
N GLY A 38 1.37 -2.09 -14.42
CA GLY A 38 2.04 -1.16 -15.33
C GLY A 38 3.57 -1.28 -15.39
N GLN A 39 4.20 -2.09 -14.55
CA GLN A 39 5.66 -2.26 -14.53
C GLN A 39 6.13 -3.42 -15.41
N GLY A 40 7.19 -3.19 -16.20
CA GLY A 40 7.86 -4.24 -16.95
C GLY A 40 8.54 -5.28 -16.04
N ALA A 41 8.89 -6.44 -16.61
CA ALA A 41 9.64 -7.46 -15.89
C ALA A 41 10.94 -6.86 -15.30
N ALA A 42 11.19 -7.13 -14.02
CA ALA A 42 12.30 -6.59 -13.22
C ALA A 42 12.28 -5.07 -12.93
N GLN A 43 11.27 -4.31 -13.36
CA GLN A 43 11.13 -2.90 -13.00
C GLN A 43 10.40 -2.75 -11.66
N ARG A 44 10.91 -1.84 -10.83
CA ARG A 44 10.23 -1.37 -9.62
C ARG A 44 9.45 -0.10 -9.95
N ALA A 45 8.23 0.02 -9.46
CA ALA A 45 7.44 1.25 -9.56
C ALA A 45 8.10 2.41 -8.81
N SER A 46 7.61 3.63 -9.05
CA SER A 46 8.05 4.82 -8.32
C SER A 46 7.84 4.67 -6.81
N HIS A 47 8.61 5.40 -6.00
CA HIS A 47 8.31 5.53 -4.56
C HIS A 47 6.92 6.16 -4.30
N HIS A 48 6.39 6.91 -5.27
CA HIS A 48 5.04 7.47 -5.24
C HIS A 48 3.93 6.50 -5.68
N GLU A 49 4.31 5.28 -6.05
CA GLU A 49 3.41 4.21 -6.49
C GLU A 49 3.54 3.03 -5.54
N THR A 50 3.20 3.28 -4.28
CA THR A 50 3.35 2.33 -3.18
C THR A 50 2.07 2.19 -2.36
N LEU A 51 1.86 0.99 -1.84
CA LEU A 51 0.79 0.65 -0.91
C LEU A 51 1.38 0.36 0.47
N PRO A 52 0.75 0.82 1.56
CA PRO A 52 1.10 0.38 2.90
C PRO A 52 0.43 -0.97 3.20
N LEU A 53 1.22 -2.03 3.39
CA LEU A 53 0.73 -3.38 3.69
C LEU A 53 1.39 -3.95 4.95
N CYS A 54 0.62 -4.46 5.91
CA CYS A 54 1.17 -5.16 7.07
C CYS A 54 1.86 -6.47 6.63
N PRO A 55 2.78 -7.05 7.43
CA PRO A 55 3.45 -8.29 7.05
C PRO A 55 2.51 -9.41 6.61
N TYR A 56 1.34 -9.54 7.26
CA TYR A 56 0.30 -10.51 6.91
C TYR A 56 -0.25 -10.31 5.49
N HIS A 57 -0.77 -9.12 5.19
CA HIS A 57 -1.31 -8.82 3.85
C HIS A 57 -0.22 -8.60 2.80
N HIS A 58 1.03 -8.40 3.20
CA HIS A 58 2.14 -8.24 2.27
C HIS A 58 2.72 -9.60 1.83
N ARG A 59 3.19 -10.41 2.80
CA ARG A 59 4.05 -11.58 2.52
C ARG A 59 3.86 -12.81 3.42
N THR A 60 3.36 -12.68 4.65
CA THR A 60 3.31 -13.80 5.61
C THR A 60 1.95 -14.49 5.68
N GLY A 61 0.89 -13.89 5.12
CA GLY A 61 -0.40 -14.54 4.91
C GLY A 61 -0.33 -15.65 3.85
N GLY A 62 -1.32 -16.55 3.88
CA GLY A 62 -1.47 -17.61 2.88
C GLY A 62 -2.00 -17.11 1.52
N TYR A 63 -2.29 -18.06 0.62
CA TYR A 63 -2.86 -17.79 -0.70
C TYR A 63 -4.14 -16.95 -0.59
N GLY A 64 -4.15 -15.77 -1.23
CA GLY A 64 -5.28 -14.82 -1.20
C GLY A 64 -5.35 -13.93 0.05
N GLU A 65 -4.57 -14.22 1.09
CA GLU A 65 -4.41 -13.37 2.29
C GLU A 65 -3.20 -12.43 2.16
N ALA A 66 -2.07 -12.94 1.66
CA ALA A 66 -0.91 -12.11 1.31
C ALA A 66 -0.91 -11.77 -0.19
N PHE A 67 -0.60 -10.53 -0.52
CA PHE A 67 -0.44 -10.09 -1.91
C PHE A 67 0.58 -10.96 -2.66
N HIS A 68 1.74 -11.21 -2.05
CA HIS A 68 2.79 -12.03 -2.66
C HIS A 68 2.47 -13.53 -2.74
N ALA A 69 1.45 -14.02 -2.03
CA ALA A 69 1.01 -15.41 -2.09
C ALA A 69 -0.15 -15.65 -3.06
N GLY A 70 -0.83 -14.61 -3.54
CA GLY A 70 -1.99 -14.78 -4.42
C GLY A 70 -2.62 -13.46 -4.84
N SER A 71 -1.85 -12.59 -5.51
CA SER A 71 -2.23 -11.21 -5.84
C SER A 71 -3.57 -11.09 -6.57
N GLY A 72 -3.91 -12.02 -7.47
CA GLY A 72 -5.18 -11.99 -8.19
C GLY A 72 -6.41 -12.24 -7.29
N VAL A 73 -6.30 -13.14 -6.32
CA VAL A 73 -7.39 -13.39 -5.34
C VAL A 73 -7.42 -12.27 -4.30
N TRP A 74 -6.25 -11.85 -3.85
CA TRP A 74 -6.09 -10.75 -2.92
C TRP A 74 -6.72 -9.45 -3.46
N GLN A 75 -6.43 -9.08 -4.71
CA GLN A 75 -6.98 -7.87 -5.32
C GLN A 75 -8.50 -7.93 -5.52
N LYS A 76 -9.08 -9.11 -5.77
CA LYS A 76 -10.54 -9.27 -5.80
C LYS A 76 -11.19 -9.01 -4.45
N ARG A 77 -10.48 -9.24 -3.35
CA ARG A 77 -10.99 -9.06 -1.99
C ARG A 77 -10.84 -7.63 -1.48
N PHE A 78 -9.70 -7.00 -1.74
CA PHE A 78 -9.35 -5.71 -1.15
C PHE A 78 -9.43 -4.53 -2.12
N GLY A 79 -9.40 -4.79 -3.43
CA GLY A 79 -9.26 -3.79 -4.48
C GLY A 79 -8.00 -4.03 -5.32
N THR A 80 -8.01 -3.57 -6.56
CA THR A 80 -6.83 -3.61 -7.43
C THR A 80 -5.71 -2.70 -6.92
N GLU A 81 -4.47 -2.95 -7.33
CA GLU A 81 -3.34 -2.08 -6.99
C GLU A 81 -3.59 -0.62 -7.40
N ALA A 82 -4.25 -0.39 -8.54
CA ALA A 82 -4.57 0.95 -9.04
C ALA A 82 -5.63 1.65 -8.18
N GLU A 83 -6.70 0.96 -7.82
CA GLU A 83 -7.75 1.49 -6.93
C GLU A 83 -7.19 1.80 -5.54
N LEU A 84 -6.40 0.88 -4.98
CA LEU A 84 -5.79 1.06 -3.67
C LEU A 84 -4.74 2.17 -3.67
N LEU A 85 -4.00 2.34 -4.77
CA LEU A 85 -3.05 3.45 -4.90
C LEU A 85 -3.78 4.80 -4.93
N GLN A 86 -4.92 4.87 -5.60
CA GLN A 86 -5.75 6.07 -5.61
C GLN A 86 -6.27 6.41 -4.21
N GLU A 87 -6.75 5.41 -3.46
CA GLU A 87 -7.18 5.61 -2.07
C GLU A 87 -6.03 6.04 -1.15
N VAL A 88 -4.83 5.48 -1.34
CA VAL A 88 -3.63 5.93 -0.60
C VAL A 88 -3.34 7.41 -0.88
N LYS A 89 -3.43 7.86 -2.13
CA LYS A 89 -3.23 9.28 -2.48
C LYS A 89 -4.25 10.18 -1.80
N GLU A 90 -5.52 9.81 -1.85
CA GLU A 90 -6.60 10.56 -1.19
C GLU A 90 -6.36 10.65 0.33
N LEU A 91 -6.02 9.54 0.98
CA LEU A 91 -5.73 9.52 2.42
C LEU A 91 -4.53 10.40 2.79
N LEU A 92 -3.49 10.45 1.95
CA LEU A 92 -2.37 11.36 2.15
C LEU A 92 -2.81 12.83 2.04
N GLU A 93 -3.64 13.17 1.06
CA GLU A 93 -4.17 14.52 0.88
C GLU A 93 -5.00 14.95 2.10
N TYR A 94 -5.93 14.12 2.57
CA TYR A 94 -6.71 14.40 3.79
C TYR A 94 -5.81 14.59 5.01
N LYS A 95 -4.87 13.66 5.24
CA LYS A 95 -3.98 13.73 6.41
C LYS A 95 -3.08 14.97 6.41
N LEU A 96 -2.67 15.44 5.25
CA LEU A 96 -1.88 16.68 5.13
C LEU A 96 -2.74 17.93 5.30
N ALA A 97 -4.01 17.86 4.91
CA ALA A 97 -4.98 18.94 5.13
C ALA A 97 -5.41 19.05 6.61
N ASP A 98 -5.43 17.96 7.36
CA ASP A 98 -5.77 17.97 8.80
C ASP A 98 -4.66 18.55 9.71
N VAL A 99 -3.50 18.89 9.14
CA VAL A 99 -2.32 19.43 9.85
C VAL A 99 -2.13 20.94 9.61
N VAL A 100 -3.00 21.56 8.80
CA VAL A 100 -3.06 23.02 8.56
C VAL A 100 -4.28 23.65 9.22
#